data_AF-A0A923JUQ5-F1
#
_entry.id   AF-A0A923JUQ5-F1
#
_cell.length_a   1.000
_cell.length_b   1.000
_cell.length_c   1.000
_cell.angle_alpha   90.00
_cell.angle_beta   90.00
_cell.angle_gamma   90.00
#
_symmetry.space_group_name_H-M   'P 1'
#
loop_
_entity.id
_entity.type
_entity.pdbx_description
1 polymer ?
#
loop_
_entity_poly.entity_id
_entity_poly.type
_entity_poly.pdbx_seq_one_letter_code
_entity_poly.pdbx_strand_id
1 'polypeptide(L)'
;MRWLTEVGEVVVSVEIREQLTEQRRLEAILAEPADSWSAQLLKEYVAALKGKMEHSGTDLRSIRLAARAAANLLKNAQLKLGAMPSQKALESFWRGAPGQVAAATGFVGHLNKHHGLELKARPDPRWLAGAKRQKAERELVALLSEVEHETFEERWIVKGLAYFHGVTRASRKSLVYQPQVYRGVAGFNVTYEQQVLWVPSASSYQRGDHSD
;
A
#
# COMPACT_ATOMS: atom_id res chain seq x y z
N MET A 1 25.90 -20.03 13.57
CA MET A 1 24.75 -20.86 13.14
C MET A 1 25.08 -21.80 11.99
N ARG A 2 25.86 -21.41 10.96
CA ARG A 2 26.20 -22.26 9.80
C ARG A 2 26.83 -23.62 10.15
N TRP A 3 27.69 -23.65 11.17
CA TRP A 3 28.38 -24.86 11.62
C TRP A 3 27.44 -25.91 12.26
N LEU A 4 26.39 -25.51 12.99
CA LEU A 4 25.45 -26.45 13.63
C LEU A 4 24.50 -27.12 12.62
N THR A 5 24.20 -26.44 11.51
CA THR A 5 23.45 -27.03 10.39
C THR A 5 24.27 -28.04 9.58
N GLU A 6 25.61 -27.90 9.55
CA GLU A 6 26.50 -28.85 8.85
C GLU A 6 26.65 -30.18 9.59
N VAL A 7 26.45 -30.20 10.91
CA VAL A 7 26.55 -31.41 11.75
C VAL A 7 25.23 -32.22 11.77
N GLY A 8 24.16 -31.73 11.14
CA GLY A 8 22.87 -32.43 11.06
C GLY A 8 22.04 -32.46 12.36
N GLU A 9 22.59 -31.91 13.45
CA GLU A 9 21.96 -31.86 14.78
C GLU A 9 20.84 -30.80 14.91
N VAL A 10 20.76 -29.85 13.97
CA VAL A 10 19.75 -28.78 13.98
C VAL A 10 19.12 -28.62 12.59
N VAL A 11 17.87 -29.04 12.46
CA VAL A 11 17.03 -28.75 11.27
C VAL A 11 16.38 -27.39 11.47
N VAL A 12 16.89 -26.36 10.79
CA VAL A 12 16.24 -25.04 10.75
C VAL A 12 15.01 -25.16 9.84
N SER A 13 13.83 -25.31 10.43
CA SER A 13 12.57 -25.23 9.68
C SER A 13 12.39 -23.82 9.11
N VAL A 14 12.27 -23.74 7.79
CA VAL A 14 12.01 -22.50 7.06
C VAL A 14 10.67 -21.91 7.48
N GLU A 15 9.69 -22.77 7.74
CA GLU A 15 8.33 -22.44 8.14
C GLU A 15 8.30 -21.77 9.51
N ILE A 16 9.00 -22.33 10.50
CA ILE A 16 9.11 -21.73 11.86
C ILE A 16 9.77 -20.35 11.77
N ARG A 17 10.81 -20.21 10.94
CA ARG A 17 11.49 -18.92 10.75
C ARG A 17 10.59 -17.88 10.10
N GLU A 18 9.80 -18.27 9.11
CA GLU A 18 8.84 -17.38 8.44
C GLU A 18 7.73 -16.94 9.40
N GLN A 19 7.18 -17.86 10.18
CA GLN A 19 6.18 -17.54 11.21
C GLN A 19 6.73 -16.54 12.24
N LEU A 20 7.94 -16.78 12.76
CA LEU A 20 8.60 -15.87 13.69
C LEU A 20 8.84 -14.48 13.07
N THR A 21 9.18 -14.45 11.78
CA THR A 21 9.38 -13.19 11.04
C THR A 21 8.07 -12.41 10.91
N GLU A 22 6.98 -13.08 10.53
CA GLU A 22 5.66 -12.45 10.41
C GLU A 22 5.13 -11.99 11.78
N GLN A 23 5.39 -12.75 12.84
CA GLN A 23 5.05 -12.37 14.20
C GLN A 23 5.78 -11.09 14.64
N ARG A 24 7.11 -11.01 14.46
CA ARG A 24 7.89 -9.80 14.77
C ARG A 24 7.38 -8.59 14.00
N ARG A 25 7.03 -8.77 12.72
CA ARG A 25 6.47 -7.69 11.89
C ARG A 25 5.09 -7.24 12.38
N LEU A 26 4.26 -8.16 12.87
CA LEU A 26 2.97 -7.85 13.46
C LEU A 26 3.13 -7.11 14.80
N GLU A 27 4.07 -7.54 15.65
CA GLU A 27 4.41 -6.86 16.92
C GLU A 27 4.90 -5.44 16.67
N ALA A 28 5.74 -5.24 15.64
CA ALA A 28 6.18 -3.91 15.23
C ALA A 28 4.98 -3.00 14.84
N ILE A 29 4.01 -3.51 14.09
CA ILE A 29 2.79 -2.77 13.74
C ILE A 29 1.99 -2.38 14.98
N LEU A 30 1.86 -3.30 15.94
CA LEU A 30 1.10 -3.07 17.18
C LEU A 30 1.75 -2.02 18.09
N ALA A 31 3.04 -1.75 17.92
CA ALA A 31 3.79 -0.74 18.66
C ALA A 31 3.81 0.65 17.99
N GLU A 32 3.34 0.77 16.74
CA GLU A 32 3.38 2.05 16.00
C GLU A 32 2.43 3.15 16.50
N PRO A 33 1.20 2.86 16.98
CA PRO A 33 0.33 3.92 17.48
C PRO A 33 0.96 4.65 18.66
N ALA A 34 1.06 5.97 18.54
CA ALA A 34 1.65 6.82 19.59
C ALA A 34 0.73 6.99 20.80
N ASP A 35 -0.58 6.90 20.60
CA ASP A 35 -1.58 7.03 21.65
C ASP A 35 -2.12 5.65 22.07
N SER A 36 -2.43 5.54 23.38
CA SER A 36 -2.93 4.31 23.99
C SER A 36 -4.27 3.85 23.41
N TRP A 37 -5.08 4.80 22.93
CA TRP A 37 -6.41 4.51 22.42
C TRP A 37 -6.38 3.82 21.06
N SER A 38 -5.64 4.38 20.10
CA SER A 38 -5.38 3.75 18.81
C SER A 38 -4.69 2.40 18.99
N ALA A 39 -3.74 2.30 19.93
CA ALA A 39 -3.10 1.03 20.26
C ALA A 39 -4.11 -0.01 20.77
N GLN A 40 -5.07 0.39 21.60
CA GLN A 40 -6.14 -0.48 22.09
C GLN A 40 -7.04 -0.96 20.95
N LEU A 41 -7.59 -0.05 20.13
CA LEU A 41 -8.46 -0.40 19.00
C LEU A 41 -7.78 -1.38 18.03
N LEU A 42 -6.48 -1.17 17.77
CA LEU A 42 -5.70 -2.05 16.91
C LEU A 42 -5.49 -3.44 17.55
N LYS A 43 -5.20 -3.51 18.86
CA LYS A 43 -5.03 -4.77 19.59
C LYS A 43 -6.33 -5.57 19.64
N GLU A 44 -7.46 -4.92 19.92
CA GLU A 44 -8.80 -5.54 19.90
C GLU A 44 -9.09 -6.19 18.55
N TYR A 45 -8.82 -5.46 17.46
CA TYR A 45 -9.01 -5.97 16.12
C TYR A 45 -8.10 -7.16 15.81
N VAL A 46 -6.80 -7.08 16.13
CA VAL A 46 -5.85 -8.17 15.90
C VAL A 46 -6.20 -9.41 16.74
N ALA A 47 -6.65 -9.24 17.98
CA ALA A 47 -7.14 -10.34 18.80
C ALA A 47 -8.36 -11.03 18.16
N ALA A 48 -9.31 -10.24 17.65
CA ALA A 48 -10.47 -10.77 16.93
C ALA A 48 -10.09 -11.53 15.65
N LEU A 49 -9.05 -11.09 14.93
CA LEU A 49 -8.52 -11.82 13.77
C LEU A 49 -7.82 -13.12 14.18
N LYS A 50 -7.01 -13.10 15.24
CA LYS A 50 -6.32 -14.28 15.76
C LYS A 50 -7.30 -15.36 16.22
N GLY A 51 -8.37 -14.99 16.93
CA GLY A 51 -9.42 -15.94 17.33
C GLY A 51 -10.15 -16.58 16.15
N LYS A 52 -10.17 -15.94 14.97
CA LYS A 52 -10.73 -16.51 13.74
C LYS A 52 -9.76 -17.42 12.99
N MET A 53 -8.45 -17.36 13.26
CA MET A 53 -7.46 -18.18 12.56
C MET A 53 -7.76 -19.68 12.69
N GLU A 54 -8.16 -20.11 13.89
CA GLU A 54 -8.44 -21.51 14.23
C GLU A 54 -9.53 -22.13 13.35
N HIS A 55 -10.40 -21.31 12.74
CA HIS A 55 -11.58 -21.77 12.02
C HIS A 55 -11.63 -21.37 10.53
N SER A 56 -10.76 -20.46 10.07
CA SER A 56 -10.91 -19.81 8.75
C SER A 56 -9.74 -19.97 7.78
N GLY A 57 -8.66 -20.65 8.18
CA GLY A 57 -7.46 -20.78 7.34
C GLY A 57 -6.71 -19.46 7.11
N THR A 58 -6.99 -18.43 7.92
CA THR A 58 -6.29 -17.14 7.85
C THR A 58 -4.86 -17.30 8.37
N ASP A 59 -3.86 -17.04 7.52
CA ASP A 59 -2.45 -17.09 7.91
C ASP A 59 -1.99 -15.78 8.62
N LEU A 60 -0.87 -15.86 9.35
CA LEU A 60 -0.29 -14.70 10.04
C LEU A 60 0.02 -13.54 9.08
N ARG A 61 0.34 -13.85 7.82
CA ARG A 61 0.60 -12.86 6.77
C ARG A 61 -0.62 -12.01 6.47
N SER A 62 -1.79 -12.64 6.34
CA SER A 62 -3.07 -11.95 6.11
C SER A 62 -3.45 -11.06 7.28
N ILE A 63 -3.25 -11.54 8.52
CA ILE A 63 -3.46 -10.72 9.72
C ILE A 63 -2.53 -9.53 9.73
N ARG A 64 -1.24 -9.72 9.43
CA ARG A 64 -0.28 -8.63 9.36
C ARG A 64 -0.69 -7.58 8.32
N LEU A 65 -1.18 -7.99 7.15
CA LEU A 65 -1.66 -7.06 6.12
C LEU A 65 -2.89 -6.27 6.59
N ALA A 66 -3.85 -6.93 7.25
CA ALA A 66 -5.02 -6.27 7.82
C ALA A 66 -4.64 -5.31 8.96
N ALA A 67 -3.77 -5.73 9.87
CA ALA A 67 -3.25 -4.92 10.97
C ALA A 67 -2.51 -3.68 10.45
N ARG A 68 -1.69 -3.83 9.41
CA ARG A 68 -1.00 -2.71 8.77
C ARG A 68 -1.99 -1.68 8.21
N ALA A 69 -3.06 -2.12 7.55
CA ALA A 69 -4.08 -1.22 7.02
C ALA A 69 -4.84 -0.50 8.15
N ALA A 70 -5.19 -1.21 9.22
CA ALA A 70 -5.82 -0.63 10.41
C ALA A 70 -4.93 0.41 11.09
N ALA A 71 -3.64 0.10 11.29
CA ALA A 71 -2.68 1.04 11.87
C ALA A 71 -2.52 2.31 11.02
N ASN A 72 -2.44 2.17 9.70
CA ASN A 72 -2.37 3.32 8.79
C ASN A 72 -3.64 4.18 8.82
N LEU A 73 -4.83 3.56 8.94
CA LEU A 73 -6.08 4.28 9.11
C LEU A 73 -6.08 5.07 10.42
N LEU A 74 -5.74 4.45 11.54
CA LEU A 74 -5.69 5.11 12.85
C LEU A 74 -4.70 6.28 12.85
N LYS A 75 -3.51 6.08 12.27
CA LYS A 75 -2.51 7.14 12.08
C LYS A 75 -3.03 8.29 11.22
N ASN A 76 -3.82 8.01 10.18
CA ASN A 76 -4.44 9.05 9.36
C ASN A 76 -5.57 9.79 10.10
N ALA A 77 -6.34 9.07 10.91
CA ALA A 77 -7.47 9.62 11.64
C ALA A 77 -7.06 10.55 12.79
N GLN A 78 -5.85 10.38 13.36
CA GLN A 78 -5.31 11.20 14.45
C GLN A 78 -6.31 11.36 15.59
N LEU A 79 -6.76 10.22 16.13
CA LEU A 79 -7.83 10.19 17.11
C LEU A 79 -7.40 10.89 18.40
N LYS A 80 -8.35 11.62 19.00
CA LYS A 80 -8.27 12.00 20.41
C LYS A 80 -8.61 10.79 21.27
N LEU A 81 -8.18 10.81 22.53
CA LEU A 81 -8.53 9.77 23.51
C LEU A 81 -10.05 9.55 23.56
N GLY A 82 -10.49 8.30 23.39
CA GLY A 82 -11.92 7.92 23.40
C GLY A 82 -12.69 8.25 22.12
N ALA A 83 -12.10 8.96 21.16
CA ALA A 83 -12.76 9.27 19.89
C ALA A 83 -12.70 8.08 18.92
N MET A 84 -13.72 7.96 18.06
CA MET A 84 -13.76 6.94 17.01
C MET A 84 -13.43 7.53 15.63
N PRO A 85 -12.90 6.73 14.69
CA PRO A 85 -12.75 7.15 13.30
C PRO A 85 -14.10 7.61 12.73
N SER A 86 -14.11 8.78 12.09
CA SER A 86 -15.28 9.29 11.37
C SER A 86 -15.26 8.85 9.90
N GLN A 87 -16.40 8.95 9.22
CA GLN A 87 -16.49 8.70 7.78
C GLN A 87 -15.53 9.62 6.99
N LYS A 88 -15.38 10.88 7.43
CA LYS A 88 -14.43 11.83 6.82
C LYS A 88 -12.98 11.38 6.96
N ALA A 89 -12.60 10.82 8.12
CA ALA A 89 -11.26 10.28 8.34
C ALA A 89 -11.02 9.04 7.46
N LEU A 90 -12.01 8.16 7.34
CA LEU A 90 -11.95 6.99 6.47
C LEU A 90 -11.79 7.37 4.98
N GLU A 91 -12.52 8.37 4.51
CA GLU A 91 -12.41 8.88 3.13
C GLU A 91 -11.09 9.62 2.88
N SER A 92 -10.56 10.33 3.88
CA SER A 92 -9.21 10.90 3.84
C SER A 92 -8.15 9.79 3.67
N PHE A 93 -8.25 8.73 4.47
CA PHE A 93 -7.37 7.58 4.39
C PHE A 93 -7.43 6.92 3.01
N TRP A 94 -8.63 6.69 2.45
CA TRP A 94 -8.76 6.10 1.12
C TRP A 94 -8.16 6.97 0.00
N ARG A 95 -8.19 8.31 0.12
CA ARG A 95 -7.51 9.20 -0.83
C ARG A 95 -5.98 9.10 -0.76
N GLY A 96 -5.43 8.86 0.43
CA GLY A 96 -3.99 8.65 0.62
C GLY A 96 -3.52 7.24 0.27
N ALA A 97 -4.37 6.24 0.52
CA ALA A 97 -4.05 4.83 0.39
C ALA A 97 -5.18 4.02 -0.29
N PRO A 98 -5.54 4.33 -1.56
CA PRO A 98 -6.64 3.68 -2.24
C PRO A 98 -6.40 2.16 -2.48
N GLY A 99 -5.14 1.72 -2.47
CA GLY A 99 -4.78 0.30 -2.52
C GLY A 99 -5.03 -0.48 -1.23
N GLN A 100 -5.31 0.20 -0.10
CA GLN A 100 -5.55 -0.44 1.20
C GLN A 100 -7.03 -0.56 1.57
N VAL A 101 -7.95 -0.13 0.70
CA VAL A 101 -9.42 -0.17 0.95
C VAL A 101 -9.89 -1.55 1.40
N ALA A 102 -9.52 -2.60 0.65
CA ALA A 102 -9.96 -3.97 0.95
C ALA A 102 -9.44 -4.44 2.31
N ALA A 103 -8.16 -4.17 2.62
CA ALA A 103 -7.55 -4.54 3.89
C ALA A 103 -8.12 -3.76 5.08
N ALA A 104 -8.55 -2.51 4.87
CA ALA A 104 -9.18 -1.70 5.91
C ALA A 104 -10.68 -2.03 6.13
N THR A 105 -11.35 -2.63 5.14
CA THR A 105 -12.80 -2.98 5.23
C THR A 105 -13.09 -3.85 6.45
N GLY A 106 -12.23 -4.83 6.74
CA GLY A 106 -12.39 -5.72 7.89
C GLY A 106 -12.28 -4.99 9.24
N PHE A 107 -11.41 -3.98 9.32
CA PHE A 107 -11.28 -3.16 10.52
C PHE A 107 -12.49 -2.26 10.70
N VAL A 108 -12.99 -1.63 9.63
CA VAL A 108 -14.23 -0.82 9.69
C VAL A 108 -15.42 -1.68 10.13
N GLY A 109 -15.55 -2.90 9.60
CA GLY A 109 -16.59 -3.83 10.04
C GLY A 109 -16.46 -4.23 11.51
N HIS A 110 -15.24 -4.40 12.01
CA HIS A 110 -14.99 -4.64 13.44
C HIS A 110 -15.41 -3.44 14.30
N LEU A 111 -15.06 -2.23 13.90
CA LEU A 111 -15.46 -1.01 14.61
C LEU A 111 -16.99 -0.85 14.63
N ASN A 112 -17.66 -1.04 13.49
CA ASN A 112 -19.13 -0.99 13.43
C ASN A 112 -19.77 -2.00 14.40
N LYS A 113 -19.27 -3.25 14.41
CA LYS A 113 -19.84 -4.32 15.23
C LYS A 113 -19.62 -4.11 16.73
N HIS A 114 -18.42 -3.70 17.14
CA HIS A 114 -18.03 -3.69 18.56
C HIS A 114 -18.21 -2.31 19.22
N HIS A 115 -18.28 -1.25 18.42
CA HIS A 115 -18.36 0.13 18.91
C HIS A 115 -19.62 0.86 18.41
N GLY A 116 -20.58 0.15 17.81
CA GLY A 116 -21.89 0.69 17.42
C GLY A 116 -21.82 1.77 16.33
N LEU A 117 -20.80 1.71 15.47
CA LEU A 117 -20.61 2.67 14.39
C LEU A 117 -21.36 2.25 13.12
N GLU A 118 -21.68 3.23 12.27
CA GLU A 118 -22.31 3.03 10.96
C GLU A 118 -21.41 3.53 9.82
N LEU A 119 -20.11 3.27 9.92
CA LEU A 119 -19.16 3.67 8.88
C LEU A 119 -19.40 2.86 7.59
N LYS A 120 -19.36 3.53 6.45
CA LYS A 120 -19.42 2.85 5.15
C LYS A 120 -18.08 2.16 4.93
N ALA A 121 -18.05 0.83 4.91
CA ALA A 121 -16.80 0.10 4.83
C ALA A 121 -16.13 0.12 3.45
N ARG A 122 -16.81 0.62 2.41
CA ARG A 122 -16.30 0.75 1.04
C ARG A 122 -16.67 2.10 0.42
N PRO A 123 -15.75 2.71 -0.35
CA PRO A 123 -16.04 3.92 -1.11
C PRO A 123 -16.86 3.63 -2.37
N ASP A 124 -17.43 4.69 -2.94
CA ASP A 124 -17.94 4.65 -4.31
C ASP A 124 -16.82 4.27 -5.30
N PRO A 125 -17.07 3.34 -6.25
CA PRO A 125 -16.05 2.89 -7.20
C PRO A 125 -15.51 3.99 -8.12
N ARG A 126 -16.36 4.93 -8.57
CA ARG A 126 -15.94 6.02 -9.47
C ARG A 126 -15.06 7.01 -8.72
N TRP A 127 -15.46 7.36 -7.50
CA TRP A 127 -14.65 8.18 -6.61
C TRP A 127 -13.29 7.53 -6.33
N LEU A 128 -13.26 6.21 -6.06
CA LEU A 128 -12.02 5.48 -5.80
C LEU A 128 -11.09 5.46 -7.02
N ALA A 129 -11.64 5.34 -8.24
CA ALA A 129 -10.86 5.42 -9.47
C ALA A 129 -10.19 6.80 -9.62
N GLY A 130 -10.92 7.88 -9.33
CA GLY A 130 -10.37 9.24 -9.29
C GLY A 130 -9.25 9.39 -8.26
N ALA A 131 -9.45 8.88 -7.05
CA ALA A 131 -8.44 8.92 -5.99
C ALA A 131 -7.15 8.14 -6.36
N LYS A 132 -7.29 6.98 -7.02
CA LYS A 132 -6.15 6.21 -7.54
C LYS A 132 -5.36 7.00 -8.57
N ARG A 133 -6.05 7.62 -9.53
CA ARG A 133 -5.41 8.44 -10.56
C ARG A 133 -4.67 9.63 -9.96
N GLN A 134 -5.33 10.37 -9.06
CA GLN A 134 -4.73 11.52 -8.38
C GLN A 134 -3.53 11.12 -7.51
N LYS A 135 -3.54 9.93 -6.91
CA LYS A 135 -2.38 9.41 -6.20
C LYS A 135 -1.22 9.10 -7.16
N ALA A 136 -1.49 8.39 -8.25
CA ALA A 136 -0.48 8.06 -9.26
C ALA A 136 0.15 9.33 -9.85
N GLU A 137 -0.66 10.36 -10.09
CA GLU A 137 -0.21 11.68 -10.53
C GLU A 137 0.74 12.35 -9.53
N ARG A 138 0.32 12.44 -8.25
CA ARG A 138 1.14 13.03 -7.19
C ARG A 138 2.48 12.30 -7.04
N GLU A 139 2.48 10.97 -7.13
CA GLU A 139 3.70 10.17 -7.09
C GLU A 139 4.62 10.42 -8.29
N LEU A 140 4.05 10.63 -9.49
CA LEU A 140 4.80 10.95 -10.70
C LEU A 140 5.40 12.35 -10.64
N VAL A 141 4.61 13.35 -10.22
CA VAL A 141 5.07 14.73 -10.05
C VAL A 141 6.13 14.84 -8.95
N ALA A 142 5.95 14.16 -7.83
CA ALA A 142 6.95 14.13 -6.76
C ALA A 142 8.30 13.55 -7.23
N LEU A 143 8.28 12.62 -8.20
CA LEU A 143 9.51 12.03 -8.72
C LEU A 143 10.39 13.06 -9.45
N LEU A 144 9.81 14.14 -10.00
CA LEU A 144 10.54 15.18 -10.72
C LEU A 144 11.56 15.93 -9.85
N SER A 145 11.49 15.85 -8.52
CA SER A 145 12.55 16.39 -7.65
C SER A 145 13.78 15.47 -7.56
N GLU A 146 13.73 14.28 -8.15
CA GLU A 146 14.76 13.23 -8.04
C GLU A 146 15.37 12.87 -9.41
N VAL A 147 15.31 13.77 -10.40
CA VAL A 147 15.72 13.50 -11.79
C VAL A 147 17.19 13.06 -11.91
N GLU A 148 18.06 13.56 -11.03
CA GLU A 148 19.50 13.25 -11.04
C GLU A 148 19.81 11.85 -10.51
N HIS A 149 18.83 11.14 -9.94
CA HIS A 149 19.05 9.83 -9.36
C HIS A 149 19.18 8.76 -10.46
N GLU A 150 20.18 7.86 -10.37
CA GLU A 150 20.48 6.88 -11.43
C GLU A 150 19.29 5.99 -11.84
N THR A 151 18.43 5.64 -10.88
CA THR A 151 17.22 4.83 -11.12
C THR A 151 15.96 5.64 -11.48
N PHE A 152 16.11 6.94 -11.75
CA PHE A 152 14.99 7.84 -12.01
C PHE A 152 14.14 7.38 -13.20
N GLU A 153 14.76 7.05 -14.33
CA GLU A 153 14.05 6.68 -15.56
C GLU A 153 13.17 5.44 -15.38
N GLU A 154 13.70 4.36 -14.79
CA GLU A 154 12.92 3.16 -14.49
C GLU A 154 11.75 3.44 -13.53
N ARG A 155 11.99 4.27 -12.51
CA ARG A 155 10.94 4.69 -11.56
C ARG A 155 9.88 5.52 -12.26
N TRP A 156 10.29 6.42 -13.14
CA TRP A 156 9.42 7.28 -13.93
C TRP A 156 8.53 6.43 -14.83
N ILE A 157 9.10 5.46 -15.55
CA ILE A 157 8.34 4.57 -16.42
C ILE A 157 7.34 3.74 -15.62
N VAL A 158 7.75 3.12 -14.51
CA VAL A 158 6.83 2.32 -13.68
C VAL A 158 5.67 3.16 -13.12
N LYS A 159 5.94 4.39 -12.67
CA LYS A 159 4.90 5.31 -12.18
C LYS A 159 4.03 5.84 -13.32
N GLY A 160 4.62 6.10 -14.48
CA GLY A 160 3.91 6.52 -15.69
C GLY A 160 2.96 5.44 -16.19
N LEU A 161 3.38 4.17 -16.21
CA LEU A 161 2.53 3.03 -16.51
C LEU A 161 1.30 2.96 -15.59
N ALA A 162 1.48 3.23 -14.30
CA ALA A 162 0.36 3.28 -13.35
C ALA A 162 -0.59 4.44 -13.62
N TYR A 163 -0.08 5.62 -13.99
CA TYR A 163 -0.89 6.82 -14.22
C TYR A 163 -1.61 6.80 -15.58
N PHE A 164 -0.88 6.55 -16.66
CA PHE A 164 -1.40 6.62 -18.04
C PHE A 164 -2.18 5.37 -18.45
N HIS A 165 -1.77 4.20 -17.95
CA HIS A 165 -2.29 2.90 -18.41
C HIS A 165 -2.93 2.05 -17.29
N GLY A 166 -2.91 2.52 -16.04
CA GLY A 166 -3.48 1.78 -14.91
C GLY A 166 -2.69 0.54 -14.49
N VAL A 167 -1.48 0.34 -15.02
CA VAL A 167 -0.63 -0.82 -14.74
C VAL A 167 0.12 -0.61 -13.42
N THR A 168 -0.34 -1.27 -12.36
CA THR A 168 0.18 -1.05 -10.99
C THR A 168 1.23 -2.06 -10.51
N ARG A 169 1.52 -3.09 -11.31
CA ARG A 169 2.38 -4.23 -10.95
C ARG A 169 3.66 -4.34 -11.80
N ALA A 170 3.97 -3.32 -12.60
CA ALA A 170 5.21 -3.30 -13.36
C ALA A 170 6.42 -3.38 -12.42
N SER A 171 7.34 -4.30 -12.73
CA SER A 171 8.59 -4.48 -12.00
C SER A 171 9.72 -3.75 -12.72
N ARG A 172 10.48 -2.94 -11.98
CA ARG A 172 11.68 -2.27 -12.52
C ARG A 172 12.69 -3.27 -13.09
N LYS A 173 12.89 -4.40 -12.41
CA LYS A 173 13.90 -5.41 -12.78
C LYS A 173 13.57 -6.17 -14.07
N SER A 174 12.31 -6.17 -14.49
CA SER A 174 11.85 -6.85 -15.71
C SER A 174 11.34 -5.86 -16.75
N LEU A 175 11.67 -4.58 -16.60
CA LEU A 175 11.21 -3.53 -17.48
C LEU A 175 11.97 -3.65 -18.81
N VAL A 176 11.24 -3.76 -19.91
CA VAL A 176 11.81 -3.74 -21.25
C VAL A 176 11.24 -2.51 -21.95
N TYR A 177 12.10 -1.55 -22.26
CA TYR A 177 11.69 -0.29 -22.84
C TYR A 177 12.75 0.28 -23.77
N GLN A 178 12.30 1.14 -24.69
CA GLN A 178 13.16 1.84 -25.64
C GLN A 178 12.68 3.29 -25.83
N PRO A 179 13.58 4.27 -25.95
CA PRO A 179 13.21 5.65 -26.28
C PRO A 179 12.38 5.71 -27.57
N GLN A 180 11.28 6.44 -27.54
CA GLN A 180 10.38 6.62 -28.68
C GLN A 180 9.71 7.99 -28.63
N VAL A 181 9.74 8.71 -29.74
CA VAL A 181 8.94 9.92 -29.93
C VAL A 181 7.55 9.54 -30.43
N TYR A 182 6.51 10.06 -29.77
CA TYR A 182 5.11 9.93 -30.20
C TYR A 182 4.49 11.31 -30.34
N ARG A 183 4.00 11.63 -31.55
CA ARG A 183 3.39 12.94 -31.87
C ARG A 183 4.25 14.15 -31.43
N GLY A 184 5.56 14.07 -31.63
CA GLY A 184 6.51 15.13 -31.28
C GLY A 184 6.89 15.19 -29.80
N VAL A 185 6.37 14.29 -28.96
CA VAL A 185 6.71 14.20 -27.54
C VAL A 185 7.70 13.07 -27.31
N ALA A 186 8.82 13.37 -26.65
CA ALA A 186 9.80 12.35 -26.25
C ALA A 186 9.22 11.44 -25.16
N GLY A 187 9.50 10.14 -25.26
CA GLY A 187 9.01 9.15 -24.30
C GLY A 187 9.65 7.80 -24.52
N PHE A 188 8.96 6.75 -24.08
CA PHE A 188 9.43 5.38 -24.09
C PHE A 188 8.31 4.46 -24.53
N ASN A 189 8.62 3.55 -25.45
CA ASN A 189 7.81 2.35 -25.68
C ASN A 189 8.21 1.32 -24.63
N VAL A 190 7.23 0.76 -23.95
CA VAL A 190 7.41 -0.17 -22.83
C VAL A 190 6.64 -1.45 -23.13
N THR A 191 7.34 -2.58 -23.16
CA THR A 191 6.72 -3.88 -23.38
C THR A 191 6.20 -4.43 -22.05
N TYR A 192 4.88 -4.64 -21.94
CA TYR A 192 4.23 -5.18 -20.76
C TYR A 192 3.13 -6.16 -21.18
N GLU A 193 3.14 -7.40 -20.64
CA GLU A 193 2.13 -8.44 -20.93
C GLU A 193 1.78 -8.57 -22.43
N GLN A 194 2.81 -8.63 -23.30
CA GLN A 194 2.70 -8.74 -24.77
C GLN A 194 2.14 -7.50 -25.49
N GLN A 195 1.93 -6.39 -24.78
CA GLN A 195 1.53 -5.11 -25.36
C GLN A 195 2.68 -4.11 -25.31
N VAL A 196 2.69 -3.16 -26.24
CA VAL A 196 3.61 -2.01 -26.22
C VAL A 196 2.81 -0.80 -25.78
N LEU A 197 3.17 -0.26 -24.62
CA LEU A 197 2.56 0.92 -24.02
C LEU A 197 3.54 2.09 -24.13
N TRP A 198 3.05 3.27 -24.51
CA TRP A 198 3.90 4.46 -24.58
C TRP A 198 3.78 5.32 -23.32
N VAL A 199 4.91 5.73 -22.75
CA VAL A 199 4.98 6.62 -21.57
C VAL A 199 5.81 7.87 -21.94
N PRO A 200 5.30 9.09 -21.71
CA PRO A 200 6.06 10.32 -21.97
C PRO A 200 7.29 10.41 -21.08
N SER A 201 8.37 11.04 -21.57
CA SER A 201 9.57 11.30 -20.78
C SER A 201 9.33 12.44 -19.79
N ALA A 202 10.03 12.43 -18.65
CA ALA A 202 9.97 13.52 -17.68
C ALA A 202 10.30 14.89 -18.29
N SER A 203 11.20 14.94 -19.27
CA SER A 203 11.56 16.17 -19.97
C SER A 203 10.41 16.79 -20.78
N SER A 204 9.37 16.02 -21.08
CA SER A 204 8.16 16.52 -21.75
C SER A 204 7.13 17.12 -20.79
N TYR A 205 7.35 17.00 -19.48
CA TYR A 205 6.46 17.58 -18.50
C TYR A 205 6.60 19.11 -18.48
N GLN A 206 5.53 19.79 -18.85
CA GLN A 206 5.38 21.22 -18.63
C GLN A 206 4.47 21.41 -17.44
N ARG A 207 4.94 22.10 -16.40
CA ARG A 207 4.07 22.51 -15.30
C ARG A 207 3.07 23.50 -15.90
N GLY A 208 1.79 23.13 -15.93
CA GLY A 208 0.75 24.06 -16.34
C GLY A 208 0.72 25.22 -15.35
N ASP A 209 0.82 26.45 -15.86
CA ASP A 209 0.51 27.66 -15.10
C ASP A 209 -0.99 27.62 -14.78
N HIS A 210 -1.35 27.00 -13.66
CA HIS A 210 -2.60 27.29 -13.00
C HIS A 210 -2.37 28.56 -12.18
N SER A 211 -2.47 29.71 -12.85
CA SER A 211 -2.74 30.98 -12.17
C SER A 211 -4.11 30.87 -11.52
N ASP A 212 -4.19 31.22 -10.23
CA ASP A 212 -5.40 31.29 -9.42
C ASP A 212 -6.50 32.16 -10.04
#